data_AF-A0A6P0X3S8-F1
#
_entry.id   AF-A0A6P0X3S8-F1
#
_cell.length_a   1.000
_cell.length_b   1.000
_cell.length_c   1.000
_cell.angle_alpha   90.00
_cell.angle_beta   90.00
_cell.angle_gamma   90.00
#
_symmetry.space_group_name_H-M   'P 1'
#
loop_
_entity.id
_entity.type
_entity.pdbx_description
1 polymer ?
#
loop_
_entity_poly.entity_id
_entity_poly.type
_entity_poly.pdbx_seq_one_letter_code
_entity_poly.pdbx_strand_id
1 'polypeptide(L)'
;MNTALVNSETVALLSQITGQKLNQRQITPPVIFLAALVTVLLGVMFADGTVADEKKQKLQKILDHVTPSGSQLRKFTQILIKGVQQHQVYQQFNELIKLTAPLTEPERLLLVSFAYQISAIDRDISSQEKSYLQDLANQLEVNPEYLAVLVAGFSKQGTINSEALGQVHALLNPANFQSVNPLLVSPASYIIAELPAIPLSADNQTVNSYSLELQQSATKLKQFIQDCFNELKQAETVLNTKPQIAKLAKQKLLEKLGECSGLYVKISHLEEKFKKQTIEQAKTSWQKWIEKLKENLQKEWFADVRLEEEKVEDKNQLAQDYAQEFRQELIAKLDDWLNNLITVNIQGIDQDLEMIQENIIELNQDIAIDLEFELIQEIEEVKKSLYSNTEYFEEYFGGDESESNLLEWAFDTTGLILGAVTSGIAGVFKFGGRGSDVPQPSIKQKVFEQSWNQLEQSQDEIFNKVQEIIVVVIADKIQSSTNIAEQAVSLYEVFIEQQQRYQEETTEQRSAEKAWILQQRQALGKVYKNVNAVRAQIL
;
A
#
# COMPACT_ATOMS: atom_id res chain seq x y z
N MET A 1 -4.92 1.33 -20.85
CA MET A 1 -6.09 1.08 -20.02
C MET A 1 -7.37 1.75 -20.49
N ASN A 2 -8.51 1.05 -20.41
CA ASN A 2 -9.85 1.61 -20.60
C ASN A 2 -10.61 1.59 -19.27
N THR A 3 -10.55 2.69 -18.51
CA THR A 3 -11.20 2.81 -17.19
C THR A 3 -12.73 2.80 -17.26
N ALA A 4 -13.33 2.96 -18.44
CA ALA A 4 -14.78 2.80 -18.62
C ALA A 4 -15.25 1.34 -18.43
N LEU A 5 -14.32 0.38 -18.46
CA LEU A 5 -14.60 -1.04 -18.17
C LEU A 5 -14.58 -1.35 -16.66
N VAL A 6 -14.24 -0.39 -15.81
CA VAL A 6 -14.30 -0.54 -14.35
C VAL A 6 -15.76 -0.50 -13.91
N ASN A 7 -16.33 -1.68 -13.71
CA ASN A 7 -17.72 -1.86 -13.29
C ASN A 7 -17.82 -1.97 -11.75
N SER A 8 -19.06 -2.04 -11.24
CA SER A 8 -19.34 -2.18 -9.80
C SER A 8 -18.74 -3.45 -9.19
N GLU A 9 -18.55 -4.51 -9.98
CA GLU A 9 -17.93 -5.75 -9.53
C GLU A 9 -16.43 -5.59 -9.30
N THR A 10 -15.73 -4.85 -10.16
CA THR A 10 -14.31 -4.52 -9.98
C THR A 10 -14.11 -3.65 -8.74
N VAL A 11 -15.03 -2.71 -8.50
CA VAL A 11 -15.03 -1.87 -7.28
C VAL A 11 -15.24 -2.72 -6.03
N ALA A 12 -16.19 -3.67 -6.07
CA ALA A 12 -16.48 -4.56 -4.96
C ALA A 12 -15.30 -5.48 -4.65
N LEU A 13 -14.68 -6.05 -5.68
CA LEU A 13 -13.51 -6.92 -5.55
C LEU A 13 -12.33 -6.15 -4.94
N LEU A 14 -12.01 -4.96 -5.44
CA LEU A 14 -10.96 -4.14 -4.86
C LEU A 14 -11.28 -3.73 -3.42
N SER A 15 -12.55 -3.42 -3.11
CA SER A 15 -12.97 -3.10 -1.74
C SER A 15 -12.81 -4.28 -0.78
N GLN A 16 -13.09 -5.49 -1.26
CA GLN A 16 -12.89 -6.74 -0.52
C GLN A 16 -11.41 -7.00 -0.28
N ILE A 17 -10.58 -6.88 -1.33
CA ILE A 17 -9.13 -7.07 -1.21
C ILE A 17 -8.55 -6.05 -0.22
N THR A 18 -8.93 -4.78 -0.31
CA THR A 18 -8.31 -3.74 0.52
C THR A 18 -8.92 -3.61 1.92
N GLY A 19 -10.02 -4.30 2.22
CA GLY A 19 -10.80 -4.11 3.45
C GLY A 19 -11.40 -2.71 3.60
N GLN A 20 -11.43 -1.92 2.51
CA GLN A 20 -11.86 -0.52 2.50
C GLN A 20 -13.02 -0.35 1.53
N LYS A 21 -14.01 0.47 1.90
CA LYS A 21 -15.11 0.79 1.00
C LYS A 21 -14.65 1.79 -0.07
N LEU A 22 -14.27 1.27 -1.24
CA LEU A 22 -13.80 2.07 -2.36
C LEU A 22 -14.96 2.55 -3.23
N ASN A 23 -14.82 3.75 -3.78
CA ASN A 23 -15.72 4.30 -4.79
C ASN A 23 -15.01 4.33 -6.16
N GLN A 24 -15.79 4.34 -7.25
CA GLN A 24 -15.25 4.30 -8.63
C GLN A 24 -14.24 5.42 -8.94
N ARG A 25 -14.35 6.58 -8.26
CA ARG A 25 -13.41 7.72 -8.41
C ARG A 25 -12.03 7.47 -7.81
N GLN A 26 -11.93 6.56 -6.85
CA GLN A 26 -10.67 6.21 -6.17
C GLN A 26 -9.90 5.11 -6.92
N ILE A 27 -10.54 4.47 -7.91
CA ILE A 27 -9.94 3.41 -8.71
C ILE A 27 -9.26 4.05 -9.93
N THR A 28 -7.99 4.39 -9.75
CA THR A 28 -7.14 4.99 -10.78
C THR A 28 -6.42 3.90 -11.60
N PRO A 29 -5.92 4.23 -12.80
CA PRO A 29 -5.15 3.28 -13.60
C PRO A 29 -3.96 2.61 -12.85
N PRO A 30 -3.15 3.35 -12.06
CA PRO A 30 -2.12 2.75 -11.22
C PRO A 30 -2.66 1.72 -10.22
N VAL A 31 -3.79 2.02 -9.56
CA VAL A 31 -4.41 1.14 -8.56
C VAL A 31 -4.83 -0.20 -9.18
N ILE A 32 -5.49 -0.15 -10.34
CA ILE A 32 -5.93 -1.37 -11.06
C ILE A 32 -4.72 -2.20 -11.47
N PHE A 33 -3.72 -1.57 -12.11
CA PHE A 33 -2.54 -2.28 -12.57
C PHE A 33 -1.77 -2.91 -11.41
N LEU A 34 -1.60 -2.17 -10.31
CA LEU A 34 -0.89 -2.64 -9.13
C LEU A 34 -1.63 -3.80 -8.44
N ALA A 35 -2.96 -3.73 -8.32
CA ALA A 35 -3.76 -4.84 -7.79
C ALA A 35 -3.66 -6.09 -8.67
N ALA A 36 -3.73 -5.92 -10.00
CA ALA A 36 -3.53 -7.01 -10.94
C ALA A 36 -2.11 -7.60 -10.86
N LEU A 37 -1.09 -6.75 -10.76
CA LEU A 37 0.30 -7.15 -10.61
C LEU A 37 0.50 -7.97 -9.33
N VAL A 38 0.12 -7.45 -8.17
CA VAL A 38 0.24 -8.16 -6.90
C VAL A 38 -0.49 -9.51 -6.95
N THR A 39 -1.70 -9.54 -7.51
CA THR A 39 -2.46 -10.79 -7.68
C THR A 39 -1.73 -11.82 -8.53
N VAL A 40 -1.19 -11.40 -9.68
CA VAL A 40 -0.45 -12.28 -10.59
C VAL A 40 0.84 -12.79 -9.95
N LEU A 41 1.64 -11.91 -9.34
CA LEU A 41 2.94 -12.29 -8.79
C LEU A 41 2.79 -13.24 -7.59
N LEU A 42 1.83 -12.99 -6.71
CA LEU A 42 1.54 -13.90 -5.60
C LEU A 42 1.02 -15.25 -6.11
N GLY A 43 0.17 -15.25 -7.15
CA GLY A 43 -0.31 -16.49 -7.75
C GLY A 43 0.81 -17.39 -8.26
N VAL A 44 1.80 -16.81 -8.92
CA VAL A 44 3.01 -17.52 -9.35
C VAL A 44 3.83 -18.01 -8.14
N MET A 45 4.04 -17.15 -7.14
CA MET A 45 4.84 -17.51 -5.96
C MET A 45 4.25 -18.65 -5.14
N PHE A 46 2.92 -18.79 -5.11
CA PHE A 46 2.23 -19.85 -4.38
C PHE A 46 1.82 -21.04 -5.26
N ALA A 47 2.09 -21.02 -6.57
CA ALA A 47 1.66 -22.07 -7.49
C ALA A 47 2.26 -23.46 -7.18
N ASP A 48 3.50 -23.50 -6.67
CA ASP A 48 4.20 -24.72 -6.28
C ASP A 48 4.00 -25.11 -4.81
N GLY A 49 3.29 -24.27 -4.03
CA GLY A 49 3.06 -24.46 -2.60
C GLY A 49 4.27 -24.15 -1.71
N THR A 50 5.40 -23.66 -2.27
CA THR A 50 6.63 -23.37 -1.53
C THR A 50 7.22 -22.03 -1.95
N VAL A 51 7.20 -21.05 -1.04
CA VAL A 51 7.74 -19.72 -1.33
C VAL A 51 9.24 -19.66 -1.00
N ALA A 52 10.10 -19.80 -2.01
CA ALA A 52 11.54 -19.63 -1.86
C ALA A 52 11.94 -18.16 -1.57
N ASP A 53 12.95 -17.95 -0.73
CA ASP A 53 13.43 -16.62 -0.33
C ASP A 53 13.89 -15.76 -1.53
N GLU A 54 14.44 -16.38 -2.57
CA GLU A 54 14.87 -15.66 -3.77
C GLU A 54 13.68 -15.10 -4.57
N LYS A 55 12.55 -15.83 -4.61
CA LYS A 55 11.28 -15.35 -5.21
C LYS A 55 10.73 -14.17 -4.44
N LYS A 56 10.81 -14.17 -3.09
CA LYS A 56 10.42 -13.04 -2.24
C LYS A 56 11.29 -11.80 -2.50
N GLN A 57 12.61 -11.96 -2.56
CA GLN A 57 13.52 -10.84 -2.87
C GLN A 57 13.29 -10.27 -4.27
N LYS A 58 12.99 -11.13 -5.25
CA LYS A 58 12.69 -10.69 -6.62
C LYS A 58 11.35 -9.96 -6.71
N LEU A 59 10.33 -10.43 -5.99
CA LEU A 59 9.05 -9.73 -5.83
C LEU A 59 9.29 -8.31 -5.29
N GLN A 60 10.04 -8.18 -4.19
CA GLN A 60 10.31 -6.87 -3.59
C GLN A 60 11.00 -5.93 -4.59
N LYS A 61 12.02 -6.43 -5.32
CA LYS A 61 12.69 -5.65 -6.37
C LYS A 61 11.72 -5.17 -7.46
N ILE A 62 10.81 -6.03 -7.91
CA ILE A 62 9.81 -5.65 -8.93
C ILE A 62 8.88 -4.57 -8.37
N LEU A 63 8.40 -4.74 -7.14
CA LEU A 63 7.51 -3.76 -6.50
C LEU A 63 8.21 -2.42 -6.26
N ASP A 64 9.50 -2.40 -5.94
CA ASP A 64 10.27 -1.16 -5.79
C ASP A 64 10.42 -0.40 -7.14
N HIS A 65 10.39 -1.10 -8.28
CA HIS A 65 10.42 -0.45 -9.60
C HIS A 65 9.06 0.13 -10.01
N VAL A 66 7.97 -0.46 -9.52
CA VAL A 66 6.58 -0.06 -9.83
C VAL A 66 6.07 0.98 -8.82
N THR A 67 6.57 0.93 -7.58
CA THR A 67 6.18 1.81 -6.48
C THR A 67 7.39 2.51 -5.87
N PRO A 68 7.59 3.81 -6.14
CA PRO A 68 8.71 4.57 -5.56
C PRO A 68 8.68 4.56 -4.03
N SER A 69 9.85 4.47 -3.41
CA SER A 69 10.02 4.46 -1.95
C SER A 69 9.40 5.70 -1.31
N GLY A 70 8.65 5.51 -0.22
CA GLY A 70 8.00 6.60 0.54
C GLY A 70 6.63 7.07 0.01
N SER A 71 6.12 6.49 -1.09
CA SER A 71 4.82 6.87 -1.65
C SER A 71 3.63 6.18 -0.96
N GLN A 72 2.45 6.83 -0.97
CA GLN A 72 1.18 6.21 -0.53
C GLN A 72 0.86 4.90 -1.29
N LEU A 73 1.36 4.76 -2.53
CA LEU A 73 1.24 3.53 -3.33
C LEU A 73 1.98 2.34 -2.69
N ARG A 74 3.05 2.56 -1.92
CA ARG A 74 3.76 1.49 -1.21
C ARG A 74 2.92 0.94 -0.06
N LYS A 75 2.31 1.83 0.75
CA LYS A 75 1.34 1.44 1.79
C LYS A 75 0.16 0.67 1.18
N PHE A 76 -0.36 1.16 0.05
CA PHE A 76 -1.42 0.50 -0.69
C PHE A 76 -1.00 -0.88 -1.23
N THR A 77 0.25 -1.04 -1.68
CA THR A 77 0.79 -2.33 -2.14
C THR A 77 0.80 -3.37 -1.01
N GLN A 78 1.18 -2.98 0.21
CA GLN A 78 1.16 -3.87 1.37
C GLN A 78 -0.26 -4.34 1.71
N ILE A 79 -1.24 -3.42 1.66
CA ILE A 79 -2.66 -3.74 1.83
C ILE A 79 -3.12 -4.74 0.75
N LEU A 80 -2.74 -4.51 -0.51
CA LEU A 80 -3.06 -5.42 -1.61
C LEU A 80 -2.44 -6.81 -1.42
N ILE A 81 -1.18 -6.89 -1.00
CA ILE A 81 -0.50 -8.19 -0.76
C ILE A 81 -1.26 -8.99 0.29
N LYS A 82 -1.54 -8.39 1.45
CA LYS A 82 -2.31 -9.01 2.53
C LYS A 82 -3.69 -9.45 2.08
N GLY A 83 -4.43 -8.54 1.44
CA GLY A 83 -5.78 -8.76 0.97
C GLY A 83 -5.92 -9.87 -0.07
N VAL A 84 -4.99 -9.90 -1.02
CA VAL A 84 -4.93 -10.92 -2.07
C VAL A 84 -4.57 -12.28 -1.47
N GLN A 85 -3.65 -12.33 -0.50
CA GLN A 85 -3.27 -13.55 0.21
C GLN A 85 -4.44 -14.11 1.02
N GLN A 86 -5.07 -13.27 1.86
CA GLN A 86 -6.17 -13.65 2.75
C GLN A 86 -7.36 -14.22 1.98
N HIS A 87 -7.73 -13.61 0.86
CA HIS A 87 -8.87 -14.05 0.06
C HIS A 87 -8.49 -15.03 -1.05
N GLN A 88 -7.20 -15.38 -1.16
CA GLN A 88 -6.64 -16.24 -2.22
C GLN A 88 -7.11 -15.85 -3.62
N VAL A 89 -7.21 -14.55 -3.90
CA VAL A 89 -7.78 -14.02 -5.17
C VAL A 89 -7.03 -14.56 -6.39
N TYR A 90 -5.73 -14.81 -6.23
CA TYR A 90 -4.87 -15.37 -7.26
C TYR A 90 -5.21 -16.80 -7.70
N GLN A 91 -5.98 -17.55 -6.90
CA GLN A 91 -6.52 -18.87 -7.26
C GLN A 91 -7.86 -18.76 -8.01
N GLN A 92 -8.52 -17.61 -7.93
CA GLN A 92 -9.84 -17.36 -8.50
C GLN A 92 -9.71 -16.62 -9.84
N PHE A 93 -9.43 -17.36 -10.93
CA PHE A 93 -9.21 -16.76 -12.26
C PHE A 93 -10.36 -15.85 -12.74
N ASN A 94 -11.61 -16.11 -12.33
CA ASN A 94 -12.73 -15.22 -12.63
C ASN A 94 -12.56 -13.82 -12.02
N GLU A 95 -11.99 -13.72 -10.82
CA GLU A 95 -11.70 -12.44 -10.18
C GLU A 95 -10.49 -11.76 -10.84
N LEU A 96 -9.49 -12.53 -11.28
CA LEU A 96 -8.35 -12.01 -12.03
C LEU A 96 -8.76 -11.43 -13.40
N ILE A 97 -9.69 -12.07 -14.10
CA ILE A 97 -10.28 -11.54 -15.35
C ILE A 97 -10.96 -10.20 -15.08
N LYS A 98 -11.71 -10.06 -13.98
CA LYS A 98 -12.35 -8.78 -13.62
C LYS A 98 -11.31 -7.69 -13.37
N LEU A 99 -10.24 -7.99 -12.62
CA LEU A 99 -9.16 -7.03 -12.33
C LEU A 99 -8.41 -6.60 -13.60
N THR A 100 -8.26 -7.50 -14.55
CA THR A 100 -7.44 -7.29 -15.75
C THR A 100 -8.23 -6.84 -16.98
N ALA A 101 -9.57 -6.91 -16.95
CA ALA A 101 -10.44 -6.47 -18.05
C ALA A 101 -10.18 -5.02 -18.52
N PRO A 102 -9.84 -4.04 -17.65
CA PRO A 102 -9.51 -2.69 -18.10
C PRO A 102 -8.15 -2.56 -18.82
N LEU A 103 -7.28 -3.56 -18.76
CA LEU A 103 -5.91 -3.48 -19.25
C LEU A 103 -5.80 -3.65 -20.77
N THR A 104 -4.89 -2.91 -21.39
CA THR A 104 -4.55 -3.06 -22.80
C THR A 104 -3.61 -4.25 -23.02
N GLU A 105 -3.45 -4.68 -24.28
CA GLU A 105 -2.50 -5.74 -24.64
C GLU A 105 -1.06 -5.48 -24.14
N PRO A 106 -0.46 -4.26 -24.27
CA PRO A 106 0.83 -3.96 -23.65
C PRO A 106 0.87 -4.12 -22.13
N GLU A 107 -0.20 -3.73 -21.42
CA GLU A 107 -0.29 -3.83 -19.96
C GLU A 107 -0.41 -5.30 -19.53
N ARG A 108 -1.23 -6.09 -20.23
CA ARG A 108 -1.37 -7.55 -20.00
C ARG A 108 -0.05 -8.28 -20.27
N LEU A 109 0.64 -7.94 -21.35
CA LEU A 109 1.95 -8.53 -21.67
C LEU A 109 3.01 -8.14 -20.62
N LEU A 110 2.99 -6.90 -20.13
CA LEU A 110 3.90 -6.44 -19.08
C LEU A 110 3.68 -7.21 -17.77
N LEU A 111 2.42 -7.41 -17.36
CA LEU A 111 2.07 -8.23 -16.19
C LEU A 111 2.63 -9.65 -16.30
N VAL A 112 2.36 -10.31 -17.43
CA VAL A 112 2.83 -11.67 -17.69
C VAL A 112 4.36 -11.72 -17.74
N SER A 113 5.02 -10.68 -18.24
CA SER A 113 6.49 -10.61 -18.27
C SER A 113 7.09 -10.62 -16.86
N PHE A 114 6.52 -9.88 -15.91
CA PHE A 114 6.96 -9.93 -14.50
C PHE A 114 6.73 -11.31 -13.87
N ALA A 115 5.59 -11.93 -14.17
CA ALA A 115 5.24 -13.27 -13.70
C ALA A 115 6.29 -14.31 -14.12
N TYR A 116 6.66 -14.32 -15.41
CA TYR A 116 7.74 -15.19 -15.92
C TYR A 116 9.11 -14.86 -15.32
N GLN A 117 9.39 -13.60 -15.05
CA GLN A 117 10.66 -13.20 -14.45
C GLN A 117 10.84 -13.71 -13.02
N ILE A 118 9.76 -13.79 -12.23
CA ILE A 118 9.78 -14.38 -10.89
C ILE A 118 9.97 -15.90 -10.96
N SER A 119 9.31 -16.59 -11.88
CA SER A 119 9.46 -18.05 -11.99
C SER A 119 10.82 -18.48 -12.54
N ALA A 120 11.47 -17.67 -13.36
CA ALA A 120 12.72 -18.04 -14.03
C ALA A 120 14.00 -17.74 -13.22
N ILE A 121 13.91 -17.53 -11.90
CA ILE A 121 15.06 -17.13 -11.05
C ILE A 121 16.19 -18.16 -11.12
N ASP A 122 15.87 -19.45 -11.00
CA ASP A 122 16.85 -20.55 -11.07
C ASP A 122 17.10 -21.06 -12.50
N ARG A 123 16.57 -20.34 -13.50
CA ARG A 123 16.55 -20.74 -14.92
C ARG A 123 15.80 -22.05 -15.20
N ASP A 124 15.06 -22.54 -14.22
CA ASP A 124 14.12 -23.65 -14.33
C ASP A 124 12.79 -23.20 -13.72
N ILE A 125 11.69 -23.47 -14.42
CA ILE A 125 10.34 -23.11 -14.00
C ILE A 125 9.64 -24.42 -13.65
N SER A 126 9.14 -24.53 -12.42
CA SER A 126 8.47 -25.76 -11.97
C SER A 126 7.25 -26.08 -12.86
N SER A 127 6.87 -27.35 -12.91
CA SER A 127 5.69 -27.79 -13.66
C SER A 127 4.40 -27.08 -13.23
N GLN A 128 4.26 -26.80 -11.93
CA GLN A 128 3.10 -26.10 -11.37
C GLN A 128 3.07 -24.63 -11.77
N GLU A 129 4.21 -23.92 -11.67
CA GLU A 129 4.31 -22.51 -12.10
C GLU A 129 4.08 -22.37 -13.60
N LYS A 130 4.61 -23.30 -14.39
CA LYS A 130 4.41 -23.31 -15.85
C LYS A 130 2.95 -23.49 -16.21
N SER A 131 2.23 -24.38 -15.52
CA SER A 131 0.79 -24.56 -15.70
C SER A 131 0.05 -23.27 -15.34
N TYR A 132 0.35 -22.68 -14.17
CA TYR A 132 -0.27 -21.44 -13.72
C TYR A 132 -0.06 -20.29 -14.72
N LEU A 133 1.18 -20.11 -15.21
CA LEU A 133 1.53 -19.07 -16.18
C LEU A 133 0.87 -19.27 -17.55
N GLN A 134 0.69 -20.53 -17.98
CA GLN A 134 -0.03 -20.85 -19.22
C GLN A 134 -1.53 -20.55 -19.07
N ASP A 135 -2.14 -20.96 -17.96
CA ASP A 135 -3.54 -20.67 -17.67
C ASP A 135 -3.77 -19.16 -17.58
N LEU A 136 -2.89 -18.45 -16.87
CA LEU A 136 -2.90 -16.98 -16.79
C LEU A 136 -2.81 -16.33 -18.17
N ALA A 137 -1.84 -16.72 -18.98
CA ALA A 137 -1.65 -16.11 -20.30
C ALA A 137 -2.84 -16.36 -21.23
N ASN A 138 -3.44 -17.55 -21.17
CA ASN A 138 -4.65 -17.88 -21.92
C ASN A 138 -5.83 -16.99 -21.50
N GLN A 139 -6.03 -16.81 -20.18
CA GLN A 139 -7.10 -15.96 -19.65
C GLN A 139 -6.89 -14.47 -19.97
N LEU A 140 -5.63 -14.02 -20.06
CA LEU A 140 -5.28 -12.67 -20.47
C LEU A 140 -5.23 -12.49 -21.99
N GLU A 141 -5.52 -13.54 -22.77
CA GLU A 141 -5.47 -13.54 -24.24
C GLU A 141 -4.12 -13.08 -24.80
N VAL A 142 -3.02 -13.41 -24.11
CA VAL A 142 -1.67 -13.07 -24.58
C VAL A 142 -1.26 -14.04 -25.68
N ASN A 143 -0.73 -13.52 -26.79
CA ASN A 143 -0.30 -14.33 -27.92
C ASN A 143 0.72 -15.40 -27.47
N PRO A 144 0.48 -16.70 -27.74
CA PRO A 144 1.39 -17.79 -27.37
C PRO A 144 2.82 -17.61 -27.89
N GLU A 145 3.01 -16.95 -29.04
CA GLU A 145 4.34 -16.66 -29.57
C GLU A 145 5.12 -15.68 -28.68
N TYR A 146 4.44 -14.75 -28.01
CA TYR A 146 5.08 -13.84 -27.04
C TYR A 146 5.50 -14.60 -25.79
N LEU A 147 4.71 -15.60 -25.35
CA LEU A 147 5.08 -16.45 -24.21
C LEU A 147 6.35 -17.25 -24.49
N ALA A 148 6.49 -17.78 -25.71
CA ALA A 148 7.70 -18.48 -26.12
C ALA A 148 8.94 -17.57 -26.05
N VAL A 149 8.79 -16.28 -26.42
CA VAL A 149 9.84 -15.27 -26.28
C VAL A 149 10.19 -15.02 -24.81
N LEU A 150 9.19 -14.85 -23.92
CA LEU A 150 9.43 -14.58 -22.50
C LEU A 150 10.11 -15.77 -21.80
N VAL A 151 9.63 -16.99 -22.06
CA VAL A 151 10.23 -18.23 -21.53
C VAL A 151 11.69 -18.33 -21.95
N ALA A 152 11.96 -18.16 -23.25
CA ALA A 152 13.32 -18.31 -23.77
C ALA A 152 14.24 -17.15 -23.35
N GLY A 153 13.71 -15.93 -23.25
CA GLY A 153 14.42 -14.74 -22.81
C GLY A 153 14.87 -14.82 -21.36
N PHE A 154 13.95 -15.09 -20.42
CA PHE A 154 14.27 -15.10 -19.00
C PHE A 154 14.98 -16.38 -18.54
N SER A 155 14.66 -17.54 -19.12
CA SER A 155 15.36 -18.80 -18.81
C SER A 155 16.72 -18.89 -19.51
N LYS A 156 16.99 -18.01 -20.49
CA LYS A 156 18.18 -18.03 -21.38
C LYS A 156 18.36 -19.37 -22.11
N GLN A 157 17.25 -20.05 -22.39
CA GLN A 157 17.22 -21.38 -23.01
C GLN A 157 16.17 -21.42 -24.13
N GLY A 158 16.52 -22.02 -25.27
CA GLY A 158 15.61 -22.20 -26.42
C GLY A 158 15.86 -21.25 -27.59
N THR A 159 15.15 -21.51 -28.69
CA THR A 159 15.23 -20.71 -29.94
C THR A 159 14.14 -19.66 -29.96
N ILE A 160 14.50 -18.40 -30.19
CA ILE A 160 13.57 -17.27 -30.21
C ILE A 160 13.24 -16.93 -31.66
N ASN A 161 11.94 -16.85 -31.99
CA ASN A 161 11.49 -16.28 -33.25
C ASN A 161 11.79 -14.77 -33.25
N SER A 162 12.60 -14.31 -34.21
CA SER A 162 13.01 -12.92 -34.32
C SER A 162 11.84 -11.96 -34.58
N GLU A 163 10.78 -12.41 -35.26
CA GLU A 163 9.58 -11.61 -35.52
C GLU A 163 8.77 -11.41 -34.23
N ALA A 164 8.51 -12.49 -33.50
CA ALA A 164 7.84 -12.43 -32.21
C ALA A 164 8.64 -11.62 -31.19
N LEU A 165 9.98 -11.74 -31.17
CA LEU A 165 10.85 -10.91 -30.34
C LEU A 165 10.70 -9.42 -30.68
N GLY A 166 10.68 -9.07 -31.97
CA GLY A 166 10.46 -7.70 -32.42
C GLY A 166 9.10 -7.14 -31.97
N GLN A 167 8.05 -7.96 -32.03
CA GLN A 167 6.70 -7.58 -31.57
C GLN A 167 6.62 -7.39 -30.05
N VAL A 168 7.26 -8.26 -29.26
CA VAL A 168 7.35 -8.10 -27.79
C VAL A 168 8.06 -6.81 -27.42
N HIS A 169 9.20 -6.51 -28.06
CA HIS A 169 9.91 -5.23 -27.87
C HIS A 169 9.08 -4.02 -28.29
N ALA A 170 8.30 -4.13 -29.36
CA ALA A 170 7.41 -3.06 -29.81
C ALA A 170 6.26 -2.81 -28.83
N LEU A 171 5.64 -3.87 -28.29
CA LEU A 171 4.53 -3.77 -27.34
C LEU A 171 5.00 -3.26 -25.97
N LEU A 172 6.13 -3.76 -25.48
CA LEU A 172 6.71 -3.35 -24.19
C LEU A 172 7.52 -2.06 -24.26
N ASN A 173 7.55 -1.37 -25.41
CA ASN A 173 8.28 -0.11 -25.54
C ASN A 173 7.79 0.89 -24.48
N PRO A 174 8.69 1.46 -23.65
CA PRO A 174 8.32 2.42 -22.59
C PRO A 174 7.48 3.59 -23.08
N ALA A 175 7.65 4.01 -24.34
CA ALA A 175 6.87 5.08 -24.95
C ALA A 175 5.36 4.77 -25.05
N ASN A 176 4.97 3.48 -25.13
CA ASN A 176 3.57 3.06 -25.19
C ASN A 176 2.84 3.31 -23.86
N PHE A 177 3.57 3.39 -22.75
CA PHE A 177 3.00 3.57 -21.41
C PHE A 177 2.94 5.03 -20.98
N GLN A 178 3.72 5.91 -21.61
CA GLN A 178 3.93 7.29 -21.15
C GLN A 178 2.64 8.14 -21.13
N SER A 179 1.70 7.90 -22.06
CA SER A 179 0.42 8.61 -22.11
C SER A 179 -0.71 7.94 -21.33
N VAL A 180 -0.53 6.69 -20.91
CA VAL A 180 -1.58 5.84 -20.31
C VAL A 180 -1.35 5.65 -18.82
N ASN A 181 -0.13 5.30 -18.41
CA ASN A 181 0.29 5.20 -17.03
C ASN A 181 1.81 5.45 -16.94
N PRO A 182 2.24 6.69 -16.63
CA PRO A 182 3.66 7.06 -16.53
C PRO A 182 4.47 6.19 -15.55
N LEU A 183 3.83 5.61 -14.54
CA LEU A 183 4.49 4.73 -13.57
C LEU A 183 4.97 3.42 -14.18
N LEU A 184 4.48 3.03 -15.36
CA LEU A 184 4.88 1.79 -16.06
C LEU A 184 6.08 1.99 -16.99
N VAL A 185 6.54 3.22 -17.19
CA VAL A 185 7.69 3.51 -18.08
C VAL A 185 8.98 2.87 -17.55
N SER A 186 9.26 3.03 -16.25
CA SER A 186 10.43 2.41 -15.59
C SER A 186 10.32 0.87 -15.56
N PRO A 187 9.20 0.28 -15.10
CA PRO A 187 8.93 -1.16 -15.18
C PRO A 187 9.11 -1.77 -16.57
N ALA A 188 8.59 -1.12 -17.62
CA ALA A 188 8.72 -1.59 -19.00
C ALA A 188 10.17 -1.53 -19.49
N SER A 189 10.90 -0.47 -19.12
CA SER A 189 12.33 -0.35 -19.45
C SER A 189 13.16 -1.46 -18.78
N TYR A 190 12.82 -1.78 -17.53
CA TYR A 190 13.46 -2.85 -16.78
C TYR A 190 13.27 -4.22 -17.45
N ILE A 191 12.05 -4.55 -17.88
CA ILE A 191 11.77 -5.82 -18.57
C ILE A 191 12.50 -5.90 -19.92
N ILE A 192 12.47 -4.84 -20.72
CA ILE A 192 13.18 -4.83 -22.02
C ILE A 192 14.67 -5.04 -21.85
N ALA A 193 15.29 -4.45 -20.82
CA ALA A 193 16.72 -4.60 -20.56
C ALA A 193 17.14 -6.05 -20.25
N GLU A 194 16.21 -6.88 -19.78
CA GLU A 194 16.44 -8.29 -19.45
C GLU A 194 16.16 -9.23 -20.64
N LEU A 195 15.53 -8.75 -21.72
CA LEU A 195 15.21 -9.53 -22.91
C LEU A 195 16.35 -9.50 -23.96
N PRO A 196 16.47 -10.53 -24.83
CA PRO A 196 17.48 -10.56 -25.89
C PRO A 196 17.33 -9.43 -26.91
N ALA A 197 18.47 -8.96 -27.43
CA ALA A 197 18.51 -7.93 -28.48
C ALA A 197 18.02 -8.46 -29.83
N ILE A 198 17.32 -7.61 -30.60
CA ILE A 198 16.80 -7.95 -31.93
C ILE A 198 17.97 -8.08 -32.94
N PRO A 199 18.12 -9.20 -33.67
CA PRO A 199 19.09 -9.31 -34.76
C PRO A 199 18.68 -8.40 -35.94
N LEU A 200 19.57 -7.48 -36.34
CA LEU A 200 19.31 -6.44 -37.37
C LEU A 200 19.27 -7.03 -38.79
N SER A 201 18.25 -6.68 -39.59
CA SER A 201 18.27 -6.80 -41.06
C SER A 201 17.84 -5.48 -41.71
N ALA A 202 18.62 -5.02 -42.69
CA ALA A 202 18.93 -3.59 -42.87
C ALA A 202 18.12 -2.79 -43.92
N ASP A 203 17.28 -3.38 -44.78
CA ASP A 203 16.83 -2.64 -45.98
C ASP A 203 15.37 -2.14 -46.01
N ASN A 204 14.50 -2.56 -45.06
CA ASN A 204 13.15 -1.98 -44.91
C ASN A 204 12.99 -1.13 -43.64
N GLN A 205 14.03 -1.07 -42.80
CA GLN A 205 14.03 -0.30 -41.55
C GLN A 205 14.22 1.20 -41.79
N THR A 206 14.94 1.65 -42.82
CA THR A 206 15.28 3.07 -42.94
C THR A 206 14.05 3.96 -43.16
N VAL A 207 13.20 3.71 -44.15
CA VAL A 207 12.06 4.60 -44.45
C VAL A 207 10.97 4.53 -43.35
N ASN A 208 10.70 3.35 -42.80
CA ASN A 208 9.74 3.17 -41.71
C ASN A 208 10.31 3.58 -40.34
N SER A 209 11.62 3.50 -40.09
CA SER A 209 12.22 4.06 -38.88
C SER A 209 12.29 5.57 -38.95
N TYR A 210 12.59 6.19 -40.11
CA TYR A 210 12.55 7.65 -40.22
C TYR A 210 11.14 8.20 -40.04
N SER A 211 10.10 7.56 -40.58
CA SER A 211 8.72 8.00 -40.36
C SER A 211 8.26 7.77 -38.91
N LEU A 212 8.66 6.65 -38.29
CA LEU A 212 8.39 6.36 -36.87
C LEU A 212 9.16 7.30 -35.93
N GLU A 213 10.44 7.57 -36.19
CA GLU A 213 11.28 8.52 -35.45
C GLU A 213 10.74 9.94 -35.58
N LEU A 214 10.24 10.33 -36.77
CA LEU A 214 9.58 11.61 -36.98
C LEU A 214 8.24 11.69 -36.21
N GLN A 215 7.45 10.61 -36.19
CA GLN A 215 6.21 10.55 -35.41
C GLN A 215 6.47 10.57 -33.90
N GLN A 216 7.48 9.85 -33.42
CA GLN A 216 7.90 9.85 -32.03
C GLN A 216 8.46 11.22 -31.63
N SER A 217 9.28 11.84 -32.49
CA SER A 217 9.81 13.18 -32.27
C SER A 217 8.71 14.23 -32.26
N ALA A 218 7.72 14.14 -33.17
CA ALA A 218 6.56 15.02 -33.17
C ALA A 218 5.68 14.84 -31.93
N THR A 219 5.54 13.61 -31.42
CA THR A 219 4.78 13.31 -30.21
C THR A 219 5.51 13.81 -28.95
N LYS A 220 6.81 13.56 -28.83
CA LYS A 220 7.65 14.10 -27.76
C LYS A 220 7.65 15.63 -27.76
N LEU A 221 7.77 16.25 -28.94
CA LEU A 221 7.72 17.69 -29.09
C LEU A 221 6.34 18.26 -28.72
N LYS A 222 5.25 17.57 -29.07
CA LYS A 222 3.90 17.96 -28.65
C LYS A 222 3.73 17.88 -27.14
N GLN A 223 4.21 16.79 -26.52
CA GLN A 223 4.17 16.63 -25.07
C GLN A 223 4.98 17.72 -24.38
N PHE A 224 6.22 17.95 -24.83
CA PHE A 224 7.08 19.02 -24.33
C PHE A 224 6.43 20.40 -24.46
N ILE A 225 5.81 20.71 -25.60
CA ILE A 225 5.06 21.96 -25.77
C ILE A 225 3.87 22.06 -24.80
N GLN A 226 3.17 20.95 -24.55
CA GLN A 226 2.06 20.89 -23.60
C GLN A 226 2.55 21.12 -22.16
N ASP A 227 3.68 20.52 -21.79
CA ASP A 227 4.32 20.71 -20.50
C ASP A 227 4.76 22.18 -20.34
N CYS A 228 5.38 22.78 -21.35
CA CYS A 228 5.69 24.22 -21.36
C CYS A 228 4.43 25.10 -21.24
N PHE A 229 3.30 24.72 -21.85
CA PHE A 229 2.03 25.45 -21.66
C PHE A 229 1.51 25.33 -20.23
N ASN A 230 1.66 24.17 -19.60
CA ASN A 230 1.28 23.95 -18.21
C ASN A 230 2.17 24.76 -17.27
N GLU A 231 3.49 24.77 -17.48
CA GLU A 231 4.45 25.60 -16.74
C GLU A 231 4.15 27.10 -16.91
N LEU A 232 3.88 27.56 -18.13
CA LEU A 232 3.49 28.96 -18.37
C LEU A 232 2.17 29.31 -17.69
N LYS A 233 1.21 28.39 -17.66
CA LYS A 233 -0.07 28.56 -16.95
C LYS A 233 0.15 28.61 -15.44
N GLN A 234 1.01 27.77 -14.89
CA GLN A 234 1.39 27.79 -13.47
C GLN A 234 2.10 29.10 -13.12
N ALA A 235 3.06 29.54 -13.94
CA ALA A 235 3.74 30.82 -13.77
C ALA A 235 2.77 32.01 -13.85
N GLU A 236 1.79 31.96 -14.74
CA GLU A 236 0.70 32.95 -14.82
C GLU A 236 -0.18 32.93 -13.56
N THR A 237 -0.52 31.75 -13.04
CA THR A 237 -1.23 31.62 -11.76
C THR A 237 -0.43 32.25 -10.62
N VAL A 238 0.85 31.89 -10.46
CA VAL A 238 1.74 32.47 -9.44
C VAL A 238 1.83 33.99 -9.59
N LEU A 239 1.98 34.50 -10.81
CA LEU A 239 2.06 35.94 -11.07
C LEU A 239 0.75 36.67 -10.72
N ASN A 240 -0.40 36.05 -10.98
CA ASN A 240 -1.71 36.59 -10.61
C ASN A 240 -1.96 36.58 -9.10
N THR A 241 -1.25 35.72 -8.35
CA THR A 241 -1.41 35.61 -6.90
C THR A 241 -0.44 36.47 -6.10
N LYS A 242 0.73 36.85 -6.67
CA LYS A 242 1.66 37.81 -6.06
C LYS A 242 0.96 39.07 -5.46
N PRO A 243 0.01 39.72 -6.15
CA PRO A 243 -0.69 40.90 -5.60
C PRO A 243 -1.62 40.58 -4.42
N GLN A 244 -2.19 39.37 -4.36
CA GLN A 244 -3.01 38.92 -3.24
C GLN A 244 -2.11 38.68 -2.03
N ILE A 245 -1.02 37.93 -2.21
CA ILE A 245 -0.03 37.65 -1.16
C ILE A 245 0.58 38.96 -0.62
N ALA A 246 0.94 39.90 -1.50
CA ALA A 246 1.51 41.19 -1.10
C ALA A 246 0.53 42.07 -0.27
N LYS A 247 -0.79 41.89 -0.47
CA LYS A 247 -1.86 42.63 0.22
C LYS A 247 -2.28 42.00 1.54
N LEU A 248 -1.88 40.76 1.83
CA LEU A 248 -2.19 40.11 3.10
C LEU A 248 -1.70 40.96 4.28
N ALA A 249 -2.47 40.99 5.35
CA ALA A 249 -2.03 41.66 6.57
C ALA A 249 -0.87 40.86 7.19
N LYS A 250 0.34 41.43 7.17
CA LYS A 250 1.54 40.81 7.78
C LYS A 250 1.31 40.41 9.24
N GLN A 251 0.55 41.22 9.98
CA GLN A 251 0.17 40.91 11.36
C GLN A 251 -0.63 39.61 11.47
N LYS A 252 -1.60 39.37 10.56
CA LYS A 252 -2.41 38.15 10.54
C LYS A 252 -1.55 36.91 10.27
N LEU A 253 -0.61 37.00 9.33
CA LEU A 253 0.31 35.89 9.04
C LEU A 253 1.24 35.56 10.23
N LEU A 254 1.75 36.59 10.91
CA LEU A 254 2.59 36.40 12.11
C LEU A 254 1.80 35.83 13.29
N GLU A 255 0.54 36.19 13.44
CA GLU A 255 -0.35 35.64 14.46
C GLU A 255 -0.60 34.15 14.20
N LYS A 256 -0.95 33.76 12.96
CA LYS A 256 -1.13 32.36 12.57
C LYS A 256 0.16 31.54 12.66
N LEU A 257 1.30 32.10 12.27
CA LEU A 257 2.61 31.48 12.51
C LEU A 257 2.84 31.23 14.01
N GLY A 258 2.52 32.21 14.87
CA GLY A 258 2.65 32.09 16.31
C GLY A 258 1.73 31.01 16.90
N GLU A 259 0.48 30.93 16.45
CA GLU A 259 -0.48 29.88 16.81
C GLU A 259 0.05 28.50 16.43
N CYS A 260 0.42 28.29 15.16
CA CYS A 260 0.95 27.01 14.68
C CYS A 260 2.27 26.63 15.38
N SER A 261 3.16 27.59 15.61
CA SER A 261 4.41 27.37 16.35
C SER A 261 4.14 26.96 17.81
N GLY A 262 3.14 27.58 18.44
CA GLY A 262 2.69 27.22 19.78
C GLY A 262 2.14 25.79 19.84
N LEU A 263 1.36 25.39 18.83
CA LEU A 263 0.81 24.03 18.71
C LEU A 263 1.90 23.00 18.40
N TYR A 264 2.86 23.31 17.52
CA TYR A 264 4.04 22.48 17.28
C TYR A 264 4.79 22.18 18.58
N VAL A 265 5.14 23.21 19.34
CA VAL A 265 5.81 23.06 20.64
C VAL A 265 4.93 22.28 21.61
N LYS A 266 3.62 22.55 21.67
CA LYS A 266 2.70 21.83 22.56
C LYS A 266 2.71 20.34 22.25
N ILE A 267 2.47 19.96 21.00
CA ILE A 267 2.37 18.56 20.55
C ILE A 267 3.70 17.84 20.78
N SER A 268 4.83 18.46 20.47
CA SER A 268 6.16 17.85 20.63
C SER A 268 6.51 17.50 22.09
N HIS A 269 5.88 18.15 23.07
CA HIS A 269 6.08 17.87 24.49
C HIS A 269 5.07 16.88 25.09
N LEU A 270 4.08 16.41 24.31
CA LEU A 270 3.06 15.48 24.80
C LEU A 270 3.52 14.03 24.83
N GLU A 271 4.55 13.65 24.08
CA GLU A 271 5.01 12.27 23.95
C GLU A 271 5.32 11.62 25.30
N GLU A 272 6.28 12.18 26.06
CA GLU A 272 6.69 11.63 27.35
C GLU A 272 5.55 11.64 28.38
N LYS A 273 4.70 12.66 28.32
CA LYS A 273 3.51 12.76 29.17
C LYS A 273 2.54 11.61 28.89
N PHE A 274 2.18 11.38 27.63
CA PHE A 274 1.23 10.34 27.25
C PHE A 274 1.79 8.95 27.42
N LYS A 275 3.07 8.70 27.10
CA LYS A 275 3.73 7.42 27.42
C LYS A 275 3.58 7.08 28.90
N LYS A 276 3.97 8.01 29.77
CA LYS A 276 3.91 7.81 31.23
C LYS A 276 2.48 7.59 31.71
N GLN A 277 1.53 8.42 31.29
CA GLN A 277 0.12 8.30 31.70
C GLN A 277 -0.50 6.99 31.24
N THR A 278 -0.27 6.60 29.99
CA THR A 278 -0.82 5.37 29.40
C THR A 278 -0.25 4.13 30.07
N ILE A 279 1.07 4.09 30.34
CA ILE A 279 1.71 2.98 31.04
C ILE A 279 1.15 2.84 32.47
N GLU A 280 0.97 3.93 33.21
CA GLU A 280 0.40 3.87 34.56
C GLU A 280 -1.07 3.42 34.56
N GLN A 281 -1.85 3.85 33.55
CA GLN A 281 -3.21 3.35 33.36
C GLN A 281 -3.24 1.88 32.94
N ALA A 282 -2.29 1.43 32.10
CA ALA A 282 -2.13 0.02 31.75
C ALA A 282 -1.90 -0.82 33.02
N LYS A 283 -0.95 -0.40 33.87
CA LYS A 283 -0.62 -1.10 35.13
C LYS A 283 -1.83 -1.23 36.05
N THR A 284 -2.61 -0.16 36.18
CA THR A 284 -3.77 -0.14 37.09
C THR A 284 -5.00 -0.87 36.55
N SER A 285 -5.12 -1.02 35.22
CA SER A 285 -6.26 -1.67 34.58
C SER A 285 -6.01 -3.13 34.16
N TRP A 286 -4.75 -3.55 34.01
CA TRP A 286 -4.36 -4.87 33.51
C TRP A 286 -5.02 -6.04 34.25
N GLN A 287 -4.89 -6.08 35.59
CA GLN A 287 -5.45 -7.18 36.38
C GLN A 287 -6.97 -7.26 36.27
N LYS A 288 -7.65 -6.12 36.32
CA LYS A 288 -9.10 -6.04 36.14
C LYS A 288 -9.54 -6.45 34.73
N TRP A 289 -8.71 -6.18 33.72
CA TRP A 289 -8.96 -6.60 32.35
C TRP A 289 -8.82 -8.12 32.21
N ILE A 290 -7.75 -8.73 32.72
CA ILE A 290 -7.54 -10.19 32.71
C ILE A 290 -8.68 -10.92 33.42
N GLU A 291 -9.11 -10.47 34.60
CA GLU A 291 -10.23 -11.08 35.34
C GLU A 291 -11.53 -11.07 34.52
N LYS A 292 -11.87 -9.92 33.92
CA LYS A 292 -13.06 -9.78 33.07
C LYS A 292 -12.94 -10.58 31.77
N LEU A 293 -11.74 -10.64 31.21
CA LEU A 293 -11.45 -11.39 29.99
C LEU A 293 -11.74 -12.88 30.21
N LYS A 294 -11.31 -13.45 31.35
CA LYS A 294 -11.59 -14.84 31.72
C LYS A 294 -13.08 -15.12 31.71
N GLU A 295 -13.85 -14.32 32.43
CA GLU A 295 -15.29 -14.52 32.58
C GLU A 295 -16.04 -14.39 31.25
N ASN A 296 -15.64 -13.44 30.42
CA ASN A 296 -16.27 -13.18 29.13
C ASN A 296 -15.92 -14.26 28.11
N LEU A 297 -14.62 -14.57 27.94
CA LEU A 297 -14.19 -15.64 27.05
C LEU A 297 -14.79 -16.98 27.48
N GLN A 298 -14.80 -17.30 28.77
CA GLN A 298 -15.39 -18.55 29.24
C GLN A 298 -16.87 -18.68 28.87
N LYS A 299 -17.65 -17.59 28.99
CA LYS A 299 -19.07 -17.57 28.60
C LYS A 299 -19.26 -17.68 27.09
N GLU A 300 -18.49 -16.91 26.31
CA GLU A 300 -18.55 -16.89 24.85
C GLU A 300 -18.14 -18.26 24.27
N TRP A 301 -17.04 -18.81 24.78
CA TRP A 301 -16.44 -20.07 24.33
C TRP A 301 -17.34 -21.29 24.54
N PHE A 302 -18.06 -21.34 25.66
CA PHE A 302 -18.95 -22.46 25.99
C PHE A 302 -20.41 -22.27 25.58
N ALA A 303 -20.78 -21.10 25.05
CA ALA A 303 -22.11 -20.87 24.48
C ALA A 303 -22.30 -21.57 23.13
N ASP A 304 -21.23 -21.72 22.34
CA ASP A 304 -21.25 -22.39 21.05
C ASP A 304 -20.91 -23.88 21.19
N VAL A 305 -21.94 -24.71 21.40
CA VAL A 305 -21.82 -26.17 21.51
C VAL A 305 -21.97 -26.78 20.11
N ARG A 306 -20.86 -26.85 19.36
CA ARG A 306 -20.82 -27.55 18.07
C ARG A 306 -20.69 -29.06 18.28
N LEU A 307 -21.82 -29.72 18.60
CA LEU A 307 -21.89 -31.17 18.89
C LEU A 307 -21.44 -32.07 17.71
N GLU A 308 -21.36 -31.54 16.49
CA GLU A 308 -20.96 -32.31 15.30
C GLU A 308 -19.43 -32.37 15.08
N GLU A 309 -18.67 -31.40 15.60
CA GLU A 309 -17.22 -31.29 15.42
C GLU A 309 -16.42 -32.30 16.28
N GLU A 310 -16.98 -32.79 17.39
CA GLU A 310 -16.32 -33.79 18.25
C GLU A 310 -16.32 -35.23 17.67
N LYS A 311 -16.96 -35.43 16.52
CA LYS A 311 -16.94 -36.71 15.77
C LYS A 311 -15.78 -36.82 14.78
N VAL A 312 -14.95 -35.78 14.65
CA VAL A 312 -13.78 -35.76 13.76
C VAL A 312 -12.80 -36.89 14.14
N GLU A 313 -12.37 -37.68 13.15
CA GLU A 313 -11.44 -38.81 13.34
C GLU A 313 -10.09 -38.35 13.90
N ASP A 314 -9.64 -37.13 13.55
CA ASP A 314 -8.41 -36.52 14.04
C ASP A 314 -8.66 -35.49 15.15
N LYS A 315 -8.67 -35.99 16.38
CA LYS A 315 -8.83 -35.17 17.58
C LYS A 315 -7.66 -34.20 17.82
N ASN A 316 -6.51 -34.43 17.20
CA ASN A 316 -5.37 -33.51 17.32
C ASN A 316 -5.59 -32.28 16.46
N GLN A 317 -6.06 -32.47 15.22
CA GLN A 317 -6.40 -31.34 14.34
C GLN A 317 -7.48 -30.46 14.96
N LEU A 318 -8.56 -31.06 15.49
CA LEU A 318 -9.62 -30.30 16.15
C LEU A 318 -9.11 -29.48 17.35
N ALA A 319 -8.15 -30.02 18.10
CA ALA A 319 -7.56 -29.29 19.22
C ALA A 319 -6.63 -28.15 18.77
N GLN A 320 -5.97 -28.29 17.63
CA GLN A 320 -5.20 -27.22 17.00
C GLN A 320 -6.11 -26.10 16.51
N ASP A 321 -7.22 -26.45 15.88
CA ASP A 321 -8.20 -25.49 15.37
C ASP A 321 -8.78 -24.65 16.53
N TYR A 322 -9.21 -25.30 17.63
CA TYR A 322 -9.67 -24.58 18.83
C TYR A 322 -8.57 -23.73 19.48
N ALA A 323 -7.31 -24.16 19.44
CA ALA A 323 -6.20 -23.36 19.97
C ALA A 323 -5.93 -22.11 19.11
N GLN A 324 -6.11 -22.23 17.79
CA GLN A 324 -6.02 -21.11 16.87
C GLN A 324 -7.18 -20.13 17.04
N GLU A 325 -8.40 -20.63 17.18
CA GLU A 325 -9.57 -19.78 17.49
C GLU A 325 -9.36 -19.01 18.80
N PHE A 326 -8.85 -19.66 19.85
CA PHE A 326 -8.65 -19.03 21.16
C PHE A 326 -7.63 -17.88 21.06
N ARG A 327 -6.56 -18.12 20.29
CA ARG A 327 -5.55 -17.12 20.00
C ARG A 327 -6.14 -15.90 19.30
N GLN A 328 -6.93 -16.12 18.24
CA GLN A 328 -7.52 -15.01 17.46
C GLN A 328 -8.45 -14.16 18.32
N GLU A 329 -9.28 -14.78 19.15
CA GLU A 329 -10.16 -14.06 20.07
C GLU A 329 -9.37 -13.27 21.12
N LEU A 330 -8.34 -13.87 21.71
CA LEU A 330 -7.50 -13.20 22.70
C LEU A 330 -6.81 -11.97 22.11
N ILE A 331 -6.24 -12.09 20.91
CA ILE A 331 -5.60 -10.97 20.20
C ILE A 331 -6.60 -9.85 19.96
N ALA A 332 -7.79 -10.18 19.45
CA ALA A 332 -8.82 -9.18 19.19
C ALA A 332 -9.27 -8.43 20.47
N LYS A 333 -9.40 -9.12 21.60
CA LYS A 333 -9.78 -8.48 22.88
C LYS A 333 -8.62 -7.65 23.47
N LEU A 334 -7.37 -8.08 23.28
CA LEU A 334 -6.19 -7.32 23.72
C LEU A 334 -6.02 -6.04 22.89
N ASP A 335 -6.19 -6.15 21.57
CA ASP A 335 -6.20 -5.04 20.64
C ASP A 335 -7.27 -4.00 21.02
N ASP A 336 -8.52 -4.43 21.20
CA ASP A 336 -9.61 -3.52 21.61
C ASP A 336 -9.30 -2.81 22.94
N TRP A 337 -8.81 -3.53 23.94
CA TRP A 337 -8.46 -2.91 25.23
C TRP A 337 -7.32 -1.90 25.10
N LEU A 338 -6.26 -2.25 24.37
CA LEU A 338 -5.11 -1.38 24.21
C LEU A 338 -5.44 -0.17 23.32
N ASN A 339 -6.31 -0.34 22.32
CA ASN A 339 -6.85 0.73 21.49
C ASN A 339 -7.62 1.75 22.29
N ASN A 340 -8.52 1.27 23.14
CA ASN A 340 -9.27 2.14 24.05
C ASN A 340 -8.33 2.88 25.01
N LEU A 341 -7.32 2.18 25.55
CA LEU A 341 -6.35 2.76 26.48
C LEU A 341 -5.54 3.90 25.83
N ILE A 342 -4.96 3.66 24.65
CA ILE A 342 -4.14 4.64 23.93
C ILE A 342 -5.02 5.82 23.51
N THR A 343 -6.17 5.55 22.89
CA THR A 343 -7.08 6.58 22.36
C THR A 343 -7.52 7.55 23.44
N VAL A 344 -7.87 7.06 24.63
CA VAL A 344 -8.29 7.92 25.76
C VAL A 344 -7.16 8.83 26.25
N ASN A 345 -5.90 8.37 26.19
CA ASN A 345 -4.77 9.15 26.70
C ASN A 345 -4.27 10.21 25.72
N ILE A 346 -4.38 9.98 24.41
CA ILE A 346 -3.92 10.91 23.38
C ILE A 346 -4.98 11.94 22.95
N GLN A 347 -6.12 12.00 23.66
CA GLN A 347 -7.20 12.95 23.37
C GLN A 347 -6.70 14.40 23.36
N GLY A 348 -7.22 15.19 22.42
CA GLY A 348 -6.92 16.61 22.29
C GLY A 348 -5.85 16.93 21.23
N ILE A 349 -5.07 15.95 20.77
CA ILE A 349 -4.19 16.14 19.60
C ILE A 349 -5.03 16.42 18.35
N ASP A 350 -6.14 15.71 18.20
CA ASP A 350 -7.09 15.90 17.10
C ASP A 350 -7.63 17.33 17.04
N GLN A 351 -7.92 17.93 18.20
CA GLN A 351 -8.33 19.33 18.31
C GLN A 351 -7.19 20.29 17.93
N ASP A 352 -5.96 19.97 18.34
CA ASP A 352 -4.78 20.77 17.96
C ASP A 352 -4.54 20.71 16.44
N LEU A 353 -4.71 19.55 15.83
CA LEU A 353 -4.63 19.37 14.38
C LEU A 353 -5.79 20.06 13.64
N GLU A 354 -6.99 20.06 14.21
CA GLU A 354 -8.16 20.77 13.67
C GLU A 354 -7.93 22.29 13.66
N MET A 355 -7.35 22.86 14.72
CA MET A 355 -6.97 24.28 14.74
C MET A 355 -5.93 24.62 13.66
N ILE A 356 -4.93 23.75 13.44
CA ILE A 356 -3.97 23.91 12.34
C ILE A 356 -4.68 23.89 10.98
N GLN A 357 -5.60 22.94 10.80
CA GLN A 357 -6.39 22.80 9.58
C GLN A 357 -7.24 24.04 9.29
N GLU A 358 -7.93 24.57 10.31
CA GLU A 358 -8.73 25.80 10.21
C GLU A 358 -7.86 26.99 9.80
N ASN A 359 -6.67 27.13 10.40
CA ASN A 359 -5.72 28.18 10.07
C ASN A 359 -5.28 28.13 8.59
N ILE A 360 -5.00 26.92 8.08
CA ILE A 360 -4.63 26.70 6.67
C ILE A 360 -5.82 27.01 5.74
N ILE A 361 -7.03 26.59 6.10
CA ILE A 361 -8.25 26.87 5.31
C ILE A 361 -8.50 28.37 5.21
N GLU A 362 -8.36 29.12 6.32
CA GLU A 362 -8.48 30.58 6.32
C GLU A 362 -7.45 31.23 5.38
N LEU A 363 -6.19 30.75 5.41
CA LEU A 363 -5.14 31.24 4.52
C LEU A 363 -5.49 31.00 3.05
N ASN A 364 -5.99 29.80 2.70
CA ASN A 364 -6.38 29.47 1.34
C ASN A 364 -7.54 30.36 0.84
N GLN A 365 -8.51 30.68 1.71
CA GLN A 365 -9.60 31.61 1.37
C GLN A 365 -9.10 33.03 1.06
N ASP A 366 -8.14 33.53 1.83
CA ASP A 366 -7.60 34.88 1.66
C ASP A 366 -6.78 35.05 0.36
N ILE A 367 -6.14 33.98 -0.11
CA ILE A 367 -5.21 34.03 -1.25
C ILE A 367 -5.88 33.51 -2.53
N ALA A 368 -7.02 32.82 -2.44
CA ALA A 368 -7.74 32.22 -3.57
C ALA A 368 -6.84 31.31 -4.42
N ILE A 369 -5.96 30.55 -3.76
CA ILE A 369 -5.13 29.51 -4.37
C ILE A 369 -5.55 28.15 -3.83
N ASP A 370 -5.51 27.16 -4.70
CA ASP A 370 -5.68 25.73 -4.38
C ASP A 370 -4.38 25.16 -3.78
N LEU A 371 -3.78 25.88 -2.82
CA LEU A 371 -2.37 25.70 -2.47
C LEU A 371 -2.10 24.44 -1.66
N GLU A 372 -3.09 23.90 -0.93
CA GLU A 372 -2.84 22.78 -0.03
C GLU A 372 -4.01 21.82 0.12
N PHE A 373 -4.43 21.22 -0.99
CA PHE A 373 -5.18 19.97 -0.89
C PHE A 373 -4.35 18.90 -0.15
N GLU A 374 -3.04 18.87 -0.36
CA GLU A 374 -2.13 17.83 0.17
C GLU A 374 -1.98 17.88 1.70
N LEU A 375 -1.60 19.01 2.30
CA LEU A 375 -1.45 19.11 3.76
C LEU A 375 -2.80 18.92 4.50
N ILE A 376 -3.91 19.37 3.93
CA ILE A 376 -5.25 19.12 4.47
C ILE A 376 -5.60 17.62 4.43
N GLN A 377 -5.25 16.90 3.35
CA GLN A 377 -5.43 15.45 3.30
C GLN A 377 -4.54 14.74 4.32
N GLU A 378 -3.27 15.15 4.45
CA GLU A 378 -2.34 14.59 5.44
C GLU A 378 -2.86 14.78 6.87
N ILE A 379 -3.41 15.95 7.20
CA ILE A 379 -4.05 16.20 8.50
C ILE A 379 -5.19 15.21 8.76
N GLU A 380 -6.07 14.99 7.78
CA GLU A 380 -7.19 14.05 7.92
C GLU A 380 -6.72 12.59 8.06
N GLU A 381 -5.68 12.21 7.33
CA GLU A 381 -5.05 10.88 7.46
C GLU A 381 -4.45 10.68 8.84
N VAL A 382 -3.72 11.67 9.37
CA VAL A 382 -3.15 11.61 10.73
C VAL A 382 -4.27 11.58 11.77
N LYS A 383 -5.30 12.43 11.67
CA LYS A 383 -6.47 12.39 12.59
C LYS A 383 -7.14 11.03 12.61
N LYS A 384 -7.36 10.42 11.44
CA LYS A 384 -7.91 9.06 11.34
C LYS A 384 -6.99 8.03 12.00
N SER A 385 -5.68 8.17 11.78
CA SER A 385 -4.69 7.27 12.39
C SER A 385 -4.67 7.38 13.91
N LEU A 386 -5.01 8.53 14.53
CA LEU A 386 -5.05 8.65 15.99
C LEU A 386 -6.01 7.63 16.63
N TYR A 387 -7.14 7.35 15.96
CA TYR A 387 -8.22 6.49 16.44
C TYR A 387 -8.12 5.03 15.95
N SER A 388 -7.10 4.71 15.16
CA SER A 388 -6.87 3.37 14.62
C SER A 388 -5.47 2.94 14.93
N ASN A 389 -5.29 1.83 15.65
CA ASN A 389 -3.96 1.28 15.87
C ASN A 389 -3.75 -0.05 15.15
N THR A 390 -4.80 -0.61 14.53
CA THR A 390 -4.83 -1.97 13.96
C THR A 390 -3.62 -2.29 13.08
N GLU A 391 -3.05 -1.30 12.38
CA GLU A 391 -1.82 -1.46 11.58
C GLU A 391 -0.58 -1.80 12.41
N TYR A 392 -0.37 -1.18 13.58
CA TYR A 392 0.74 -1.50 14.49
C TYR A 392 0.54 -2.83 15.20
N PHE A 393 -0.71 -3.22 15.43
CA PHE A 393 -1.02 -4.52 16.01
C PHE A 393 -0.76 -5.62 15.00
N GLU A 394 -1.13 -5.46 13.73
CA GLU A 394 -0.72 -6.44 12.72
C GLU A 394 0.81 -6.46 12.54
N GLU A 395 1.50 -5.32 12.54
CA GLU A 395 2.96 -5.28 12.39
C GLU A 395 3.72 -5.91 13.58
N TYR A 396 3.25 -5.75 14.82
CA TYR A 396 3.88 -6.29 16.03
C TYR A 396 3.28 -7.63 16.53
N PHE A 397 2.06 -7.98 16.09
CA PHE A 397 1.31 -9.15 16.55
C PHE A 397 0.71 -10.03 15.43
N GLY A 398 0.61 -9.54 14.19
CA GLY A 398 0.03 -10.23 13.02
C GLY A 398 1.08 -10.49 11.94
N GLY A 399 1.95 -11.46 12.20
CA GLY A 399 3.23 -11.61 11.51
C GLY A 399 3.25 -11.59 9.98
N ASP A 400 4.41 -11.20 9.47
CA ASP A 400 5.14 -11.93 8.42
C ASP A 400 6.61 -12.06 8.86
N GLU A 401 7.25 -13.16 8.50
CA GLU A 401 8.54 -13.64 9.03
C GLU A 401 9.72 -12.72 8.66
N SER A 402 10.17 -11.86 9.56
CA SER A 402 11.60 -11.64 9.81
C SER A 402 11.81 -10.82 11.08
N GLU A 403 12.52 -11.43 12.03
CA GLU A 403 13.05 -10.84 13.27
C GLU A 403 12.02 -10.58 14.41
N SER A 404 11.69 -11.67 15.11
CA SER A 404 11.21 -11.72 16.50
C SER A 404 9.84 -11.07 16.78
N ASN A 405 8.78 -11.77 16.37
CA ASN A 405 7.41 -11.49 16.81
C ASN A 405 7.27 -11.71 18.32
N LEU A 406 6.74 -10.72 19.05
CA LEU A 406 6.59 -10.77 20.51
C LEU A 406 5.62 -11.85 21.00
N LEU A 407 4.63 -12.20 20.19
CA LEU A 407 3.72 -13.32 20.46
C LEU A 407 4.23 -14.65 19.89
N GLU A 408 5.22 -14.65 19.01
CA GLU A 408 6.00 -15.85 18.76
C GLU A 408 6.80 -16.13 20.04
N TRP A 409 7.46 -15.18 20.68
CA TRP A 409 8.05 -15.49 21.99
C TRP A 409 7.02 -15.82 23.12
N ALA A 410 5.95 -15.03 23.29
CA ALA A 410 4.97 -15.25 24.37
C ALA A 410 3.99 -16.41 24.11
N PHE A 411 3.80 -16.84 22.85
CA PHE A 411 2.85 -17.89 22.43
C PHE A 411 3.38 -18.93 21.42
N ASP A 412 4.66 -18.90 20.99
CA ASP A 412 5.48 -20.03 20.46
C ASP A 412 6.02 -20.92 21.60
N THR A 413 5.52 -20.64 22.80
CA THR A 413 4.91 -21.70 23.60
C THR A 413 3.78 -22.44 22.84
N THR A 414 3.66 -22.44 21.51
CA THR A 414 2.94 -23.44 20.71
C THR A 414 3.60 -24.80 20.87
N GLY A 415 4.90 -24.86 21.13
CA GLY A 415 5.54 -26.06 21.69
C GLY A 415 4.97 -26.47 23.07
N LEU A 416 4.20 -25.60 23.74
CA LEU A 416 3.66 -25.78 25.09
C LEU A 416 2.12 -25.71 25.17
N ILE A 417 1.40 -24.97 24.32
CA ILE A 417 -0.06 -24.99 24.17
C ILE A 417 -0.36 -26.04 23.12
N LEU A 418 0.09 -25.89 21.87
CA LEU A 418 -0.02 -26.98 20.88
C LEU A 418 0.70 -28.25 21.38
N GLY A 419 1.85 -28.13 22.06
CA GLY A 419 2.55 -29.27 22.65
C GLY A 419 1.94 -29.84 23.92
N ALA A 420 1.39 -29.07 24.87
CA ALA A 420 0.67 -29.65 26.02
C ALA A 420 -0.77 -30.05 25.69
N VAL A 421 -1.37 -29.45 24.67
CA VAL A 421 -2.64 -29.88 24.06
C VAL A 421 -2.38 -31.17 23.30
N THR A 422 -1.42 -31.27 22.37
CA THR A 422 -1.15 -32.53 21.63
C THR A 422 -0.52 -33.64 22.49
N SER A 423 0.44 -33.35 23.38
CA SER A 423 1.03 -34.35 24.29
C SER A 423 0.10 -34.71 25.47
N GLY A 424 -0.65 -33.73 25.98
CA GLY A 424 -1.67 -33.94 27.02
C GLY A 424 -2.90 -34.66 26.47
N ILE A 425 -3.34 -34.39 25.24
CA ILE A 425 -4.45 -35.11 24.61
C ILE A 425 -4.04 -36.55 24.26
N ALA A 426 -2.81 -36.80 23.80
CA ALA A 426 -2.28 -38.16 23.63
C ALA A 426 -2.16 -38.93 24.98
N GLY A 427 -1.87 -38.24 26.08
CA GLY A 427 -1.83 -38.81 27.44
C GLY A 427 -3.20 -39.00 28.08
N VAL A 428 -4.15 -38.10 27.82
CA VAL A 428 -5.50 -38.10 28.41
C VAL A 428 -6.44 -39.05 27.67
N PHE A 429 -6.26 -39.27 26.35
CA PHE A 429 -6.96 -40.37 25.65
C PHE A 429 -6.38 -41.76 25.98
N LYS A 430 -5.22 -41.86 26.64
CA LYS A 430 -4.70 -43.11 27.23
C LYS A 430 -5.20 -43.41 28.65
N PHE A 431 -5.89 -42.47 29.30
CA PHE A 431 -6.53 -42.67 30.61
C PHE A 431 -8.02 -43.05 30.50
N GLY A 432 -8.42 -43.69 29.40
CA GLY A 432 -9.72 -44.32 29.20
C GLY A 432 -9.69 -45.82 29.50
N GLY A 433 -9.19 -46.19 30.69
CA GLY A 433 -9.43 -47.52 31.24
C GLY A 433 -10.93 -47.67 31.55
N ARG A 434 -11.52 -48.78 31.07
CA ARG A 434 -12.89 -49.25 31.35
C ARG A 434 -13.46 -48.78 32.70
N GLY A 435 -14.58 -48.04 32.68
CA GLY A 435 -15.62 -48.12 33.71
C GLY A 435 -15.66 -47.07 34.82
N SER A 436 -15.79 -45.78 34.50
CA SER A 436 -16.24 -44.77 35.50
C SER A 436 -17.24 -43.79 34.88
N ASP A 437 -18.43 -43.67 35.48
CA ASP A 437 -19.57 -42.82 35.09
C ASP A 437 -19.34 -41.30 35.33
N VAL A 438 -18.13 -40.79 35.09
CA VAL A 438 -17.82 -39.35 35.19
C VAL A 438 -17.87 -38.74 33.78
N PRO A 439 -18.65 -37.68 33.53
CA PRO A 439 -18.64 -36.98 32.24
C PRO A 439 -17.23 -36.46 31.94
N GLN A 440 -16.65 -36.91 30.83
CA GLN A 440 -15.35 -36.41 30.35
C GLN A 440 -15.53 -34.99 29.79
N PRO A 441 -14.65 -34.03 30.13
CA PRO A 441 -14.71 -32.69 29.54
C PRO A 441 -14.37 -32.74 28.04
N SER A 442 -15.05 -31.88 27.27
CA SER A 442 -14.89 -31.74 25.81
C SER A 442 -13.47 -31.34 25.42
N ILE A 443 -13.09 -31.60 24.16
CA ILE A 443 -11.77 -31.16 23.64
C ILE A 443 -11.66 -29.63 23.75
N LYS A 444 -12.74 -28.93 23.39
CA LYS A 444 -12.87 -27.48 23.49
C LYS A 444 -12.64 -26.94 24.92
N GLN A 445 -13.18 -27.63 25.94
CA GLN A 445 -12.97 -27.27 27.34
C GLN A 445 -11.52 -27.45 27.80
N LYS A 446 -10.89 -28.57 27.42
CA LYS A 446 -9.48 -28.81 27.75
C LYS A 446 -8.55 -27.80 27.09
N VAL A 447 -8.79 -27.48 25.82
CA VAL A 447 -8.04 -26.46 25.09
C VAL A 447 -8.17 -25.10 25.79
N PHE A 448 -9.38 -24.71 26.19
CA PHE A 448 -9.59 -23.47 26.95
C PHE A 448 -8.82 -23.45 28.28
N GLU A 449 -8.98 -24.49 29.12
CA GLU A 449 -8.32 -24.56 30.43
C GLU A 449 -6.79 -24.53 30.31
N GLN A 450 -6.22 -25.26 29.34
CA GLN A 450 -4.78 -25.28 29.12
C GLN A 450 -4.26 -23.96 28.57
N SER A 451 -4.96 -23.36 27.61
CA SER A 451 -4.56 -22.08 27.01
C SER A 451 -4.67 -20.94 28.01
N TRP A 452 -5.70 -20.95 28.85
CA TRP A 452 -5.87 -19.98 29.92
C TRP A 452 -4.80 -20.10 31.01
N ASN A 453 -4.48 -21.33 31.44
CA ASN A 453 -3.40 -21.54 32.42
C ASN A 453 -2.04 -21.02 31.92
N GLN A 454 -1.79 -21.12 30.60
CA GLN A 454 -0.57 -20.55 30.02
C GLN A 454 -0.60 -19.02 29.95
N LEU A 455 -1.75 -18.43 29.64
CA LEU A 455 -1.92 -16.99 29.73
C LEU A 455 -1.62 -16.47 31.16
N GLU A 456 -2.07 -17.18 32.20
CA GLU A 456 -1.79 -16.82 33.60
C GLU A 456 -0.29 -16.94 33.93
N GLN A 457 0.42 -17.93 33.39
CA GLN A 457 1.87 -18.09 33.60
C GLN A 457 2.70 -17.02 32.88
N SER A 458 2.25 -16.57 31.72
CA SER A 458 2.95 -15.58 30.88
C SER A 458 2.43 -14.14 31.07
N GLN A 459 1.58 -13.89 32.06
CA GLN A 459 0.88 -12.61 32.21
C GLN A 459 1.83 -11.40 32.32
N ASP A 460 2.88 -11.51 33.15
CA ASP A 460 3.84 -10.42 33.36
C ASP A 460 4.67 -10.14 32.10
N GLU A 461 4.98 -11.20 31.36
CA GLU A 461 5.74 -11.14 30.12
C GLU A 461 4.95 -10.42 29.02
N ILE A 462 3.70 -10.82 28.82
CA ILE A 462 2.76 -10.18 27.90
C ILE A 462 2.58 -8.71 28.28
N PHE A 463 2.47 -8.40 29.57
CA PHE A 463 2.30 -7.03 30.03
C PHE A 463 3.52 -6.14 29.75
N ASN A 464 4.74 -6.65 29.88
CA ASN A 464 5.94 -5.90 29.50
C ASN A 464 5.93 -5.54 28.00
N LYS A 465 5.43 -6.44 27.16
CA LYS A 465 5.31 -6.20 25.72
C LYS A 465 4.20 -5.21 25.37
N VAL A 466 3.09 -5.27 26.08
CA VAL A 466 2.07 -4.21 26.02
C VAL A 466 2.70 -2.84 26.32
N GLN A 467 3.59 -2.72 27.31
CA GLN A 467 4.26 -1.46 27.61
C GLN A 467 5.17 -0.98 26.47
N GLU A 468 5.94 -1.88 25.84
CA GLU A 468 6.76 -1.55 24.68
C GLU A 468 5.91 -1.00 23.52
N ILE A 469 4.78 -1.65 23.25
CA ILE A 469 3.86 -1.25 22.17
C ILE A 469 3.21 0.10 22.47
N ILE A 470 2.81 0.36 23.72
CA ILE A 470 2.34 1.69 24.14
C ILE A 470 3.38 2.76 23.80
N VAL A 471 4.66 2.50 24.09
CA VAL A 471 5.73 3.47 23.83
C VAL A 471 5.88 3.74 22.34
N VAL A 472 5.91 2.69 21.51
CA VAL A 472 6.09 2.80 20.05
C VAL A 472 4.90 3.50 19.41
N VAL A 473 3.67 3.04 19.70
CA VAL A 473 2.45 3.58 19.08
C VAL A 473 2.24 5.05 19.45
N ILE A 474 2.50 5.42 20.71
CA ILE A 474 2.41 6.83 21.12
C ILE A 474 3.48 7.67 20.43
N ALA A 475 4.73 7.19 20.40
CA ALA A 475 5.81 7.91 19.74
C ALA A 475 5.49 8.20 18.26
N ASP A 476 5.01 7.18 17.53
CA ASP A 476 4.72 7.32 16.11
C ASP A 476 3.55 8.29 15.83
N LYS A 477 2.48 8.20 16.63
CA LYS A 477 1.33 9.12 16.53
C LYS A 477 1.71 10.56 16.85
N ILE A 478 2.52 10.78 17.89
CA ILE A 478 3.01 12.12 18.21
C ILE A 478 3.92 12.62 17.11
N GLN A 479 4.86 11.82 16.63
CA GLN A 479 5.78 12.22 15.57
C GLN A 479 5.04 12.63 14.30
N SER A 480 4.06 11.83 13.88
CA SER A 480 3.21 12.15 12.71
C SER A 480 2.48 13.49 12.91
N SER A 481 1.92 13.73 14.09
CA SER A 481 1.23 14.98 14.43
C SER A 481 2.19 16.17 14.51
N THR A 482 3.39 15.97 15.05
CA THR A 482 4.45 16.99 15.13
C THR A 482 4.94 17.39 13.74
N ASN A 483 5.13 16.43 12.82
CA ASN A 483 5.52 16.71 11.45
C ASN A 483 4.49 17.60 10.74
N ILE A 484 3.20 17.35 10.93
CA ILE A 484 2.14 18.19 10.37
C ILE A 484 2.20 19.61 10.91
N ALA A 485 2.39 19.77 12.23
CA ALA A 485 2.53 21.08 12.83
C ALA A 485 3.78 21.83 12.33
N GLU A 486 4.89 21.12 12.12
CA GLU A 486 6.12 21.68 11.54
C GLU A 486 5.95 22.10 10.07
N GLN A 487 5.26 21.29 9.26
CA GLN A 487 4.92 21.64 7.89
C GLN A 487 4.05 22.90 7.83
N ALA A 488 3.05 23.01 8.72
CA ALA A 488 2.22 24.21 8.82
C ALA A 488 3.04 25.45 9.22
N VAL A 489 4.01 25.33 10.14
CA VAL A 489 4.94 26.43 10.48
C VAL A 489 5.75 26.84 9.26
N SER A 490 6.36 25.87 8.58
CA SER A 490 7.18 26.07 7.38
C SER A 490 6.40 26.76 6.26
N LEU A 491 5.14 26.39 6.07
CA LEU A 491 4.23 27.04 5.13
C LEU A 491 4.12 28.54 5.41
N TYR A 492 3.82 28.92 6.65
CA TYR A 492 3.67 30.33 7.03
C TYR A 492 4.98 31.11 6.90
N GLU A 493 6.12 30.50 7.25
CA GLU A 493 7.46 31.11 7.07
C GLU A 493 7.72 31.42 5.59
N VAL A 494 7.50 30.44 4.71
CA VAL A 494 7.63 30.62 3.26
C VAL A 494 6.69 31.72 2.75
N PHE A 495 5.45 31.77 3.23
CA PHE A 495 4.51 32.81 2.84
C PHE A 495 4.93 34.22 3.29
N ILE A 496 5.50 34.36 4.48
CA ILE A 496 6.00 35.64 4.99
C ILE A 496 7.18 36.13 4.15
N GLU A 497 8.11 35.23 3.81
CA GLU A 497 9.23 35.55 2.91
C GLU A 497 8.75 35.98 1.51
N GLN A 498 7.80 35.22 0.95
CA GLN A 498 7.20 35.54 -0.33
C GLN A 498 6.46 36.88 -0.31
N GLN A 499 5.70 37.16 0.75
CA GLN A 499 5.02 38.44 0.95
C GLN A 499 6.02 39.59 0.94
N GLN A 500 7.11 39.49 1.71
CA GLN A 500 8.14 40.53 1.76
C GLN A 500 8.73 40.79 0.38
N ARG A 501 9.12 39.71 -0.32
CA ARG A 501 9.66 39.81 -1.68
C ARG A 501 8.67 40.47 -2.65
N TYR A 502 7.39 40.12 -2.60
CA TYR A 502 6.37 40.70 -3.50
C TYR A 502 5.96 42.13 -3.13
N GLN A 503 6.22 42.58 -1.91
CA GLN A 503 6.08 43.99 -1.53
C GLN A 503 7.23 44.84 -2.06
N GLU A 504 8.45 44.30 -2.12
CA GLU A 504 9.64 44.95 -2.66
C GLU A 504 9.67 44.97 -4.19
N GLU A 505 8.95 44.07 -4.86
CA GLU A 505 8.89 43.97 -6.31
C GLU A 505 8.16 45.16 -6.95
N THR A 506 8.81 45.89 -7.87
CA THR A 506 8.22 47.07 -8.51
C THR A 506 7.05 46.70 -9.44
N THR A 507 6.10 47.62 -9.60
CA THR A 507 4.99 47.46 -10.57
C THR A 507 5.51 47.27 -12.00
N GLU A 508 6.64 47.91 -12.32
CA GLU A 508 7.32 47.78 -13.62
C GLU A 508 7.86 46.36 -13.82
N GLN A 509 8.53 45.79 -12.82
CA GLN A 509 9.04 44.42 -12.87
C GLN A 509 7.90 43.40 -13.04
N ARG A 510 6.80 43.54 -12.30
CA ARG A 510 5.61 42.68 -12.45
C ARG A 510 4.96 42.82 -13.83
N SER A 511 4.89 44.03 -14.37
CA SER A 511 4.34 44.26 -15.71
C SER A 511 5.22 43.66 -16.80
N ALA A 512 6.55 43.69 -16.61
CA ALA A 512 7.52 43.10 -17.52
C ALA A 512 7.46 41.56 -17.49
N GLU A 513 7.35 40.94 -16.30
CA GLU A 513 7.16 39.50 -16.17
C GLU A 513 5.85 39.04 -16.82
N LYS A 514 4.74 39.77 -16.60
CA LYS A 514 3.46 39.48 -17.25
C LYS A 514 3.54 39.58 -18.76
N ALA A 515 4.19 40.63 -19.27
CA ALA A 515 4.39 40.81 -20.71
C ALA A 515 5.26 39.69 -21.29
N TRP A 516 6.29 39.25 -20.57
CA TRP A 516 7.16 38.16 -20.97
C TRP A 516 6.40 36.81 -21.04
N ILE A 517 5.62 36.45 -20.01
CA ILE A 517 4.80 35.22 -20.02
C ILE A 517 3.82 35.22 -21.20
N LEU A 518 3.15 36.35 -21.46
CA LEU A 518 2.24 36.51 -22.60
C LEU A 518 2.98 36.35 -23.94
N GLN A 519 4.18 36.92 -24.06
CA GLN A 519 5.02 36.80 -25.26
C GLN A 519 5.47 35.34 -25.48
N GLN A 520 5.93 34.65 -24.44
CA GLN A 520 6.32 33.24 -24.53
C GLN A 520 5.14 32.35 -24.91
N ARG A 521 3.96 32.58 -24.33
CA ARG A 521 2.74 31.85 -24.68
C ARG A 521 2.35 32.05 -26.14
N GLN A 522 2.47 33.26 -26.67
CA GLN A 522 2.24 33.54 -28.09
C GLN A 522 3.27 32.88 -29.00
N ALA A 523 4.55 32.91 -28.63
CA ALA A 523 5.63 32.26 -29.37
C ALA A 523 5.45 30.74 -29.39
N LEU A 524 5.17 30.14 -28.24
CA LEU A 524 4.89 28.71 -28.10
C LEU A 524 3.63 28.30 -28.87
N GLY A 525 2.59 29.15 -28.91
CA GLY A 525 1.41 28.95 -29.74
C GLY A 525 1.70 28.92 -31.25
N LYS A 526 2.68 29.71 -31.72
CA LYS A 526 3.15 29.65 -33.12
C LYS A 526 3.91 28.34 -33.38
N VAL A 527 4.78 27.92 -32.45
CA VAL A 527 5.52 26.66 -32.55
C VAL A 527 4.54 25.47 -32.58
N TYR A 528 3.54 25.45 -31.69
CA TYR A 528 2.50 24.41 -31.66
C TYR A 528 1.73 24.29 -32.99
N LYS A 529 1.36 25.43 -33.59
CA LYS A 529 0.70 25.45 -34.91
C LYS A 529 1.61 24.90 -36.01
N ASN A 530 2.89 25.27 -36.00
CA ASN A 530 3.87 24.80 -36.99
C ASN A 530 4.14 23.29 -36.85
N VAL A 531 4.27 22.78 -35.62
CA VAL A 531 4.46 21.34 -35.36
C VAL A 531 3.26 20.53 -35.84
N ASN A 532 2.03 21.02 -35.61
CA ASN A 532 0.84 20.35 -36.13
C ASN A 532 0.72 20.42 -37.66
N ALA A 533 1.16 21.52 -38.29
CA ALA A 533 1.20 21.65 -39.75
C ALA A 533 2.20 20.67 -40.39
N VAL A 534 3.40 20.52 -39.81
CA VAL A 534 4.41 19.55 -40.25
C VAL A 534 3.89 18.12 -40.07
N ARG A 535 3.24 17.82 -38.94
CA ARG A 535 2.63 16.50 -38.70
C ARG A 535 1.56 16.15 -39.74
N ALA A 536 0.75 17.13 -40.16
CA ALA A 536 -0.27 16.95 -41.18
C ALA A 536 0.29 16.79 -42.61
N GLN A 537 1.58 17.08 -42.82
CA GLN A 537 2.28 16.85 -44.10
C GLN A 537 3.03 15.51 -44.13
N ILE A 538 3.25 14.89 -42.97
CA ILE A 538 3.94 13.60 -42.80
C ILE A 538 2.94 12.42 -42.76
N LEU A 539 1.68 12.70 -42.40
CA LEU A 539 0.52 11.79 -42.58
C LEU A 539 -0.04 11.95 -43.99
#